data_AF-R7T6R7-F1
#
_entry.id   AF-R7T6R7-F1
#
_cell.length_a   1.000
_cell.length_b   1.000
_cell.length_c   1.000
_cell.angle_alpha   90.00
_cell.angle_beta   90.00
_cell.angle_gamma   90.00
#
_symmetry.space_group_name_H-M   'P 1'
#
loop_
_entity.id
_entity.type
_entity.pdbx_description
1 polymer ?
#
loop_
_entity_poly.entity_id
_entity_poly.type
_entity_poly.pdbx_seq_one_letter_code
_entity_poly.pdbx_strand_id
1 'polypeptide(L)'
;MRTPDSSGLGPVVRPAKTMSYDKVYEDSVVVVDCGPFWRRWGLRTAECSSLWFVKDACGVVCCVFTWFLLFYAEYVVFFVILIPNPNQIHSIINGSIFQFFFVMALVSHAKAMLTDPGAVPRGNATQENIAKLGLKDGQIVFKCPKCISIKPKRAHHCSVCRRCIRKMDHHCPWVNNCVGENNQKFFVLFTMYICMISCHALYMAIHHFVICIRHDWKECTAFSPAATTIFMIFLLFESLLFGIFTAIMCGTQLSGICSDETGIEQLKNEKGEWEKLSWKSSLKTVFGSPFSLKWFSPFHTPTTFFPEKLCNYHV
;
A
#
# COMPACT_ATOMS: atom_id res chain seq x y z
N MET A 1 42.50 37.54 -41.84
CA MET A 1 41.45 36.49 -41.83
C MET A 1 41.94 35.35 -40.94
N ARG A 2 41.36 35.19 -39.75
CA ARG A 2 41.50 33.99 -38.91
C ARG A 2 40.11 33.44 -38.67
N THR A 3 39.84 32.24 -39.13
CA THR A 3 38.64 31.45 -38.83
C THR A 3 38.82 30.80 -37.45
N PRO A 4 37.84 30.85 -36.52
CA PRO A 4 37.86 30.02 -35.33
C PRO A 4 37.26 28.64 -35.62
N ASP A 5 37.95 27.65 -35.09
CA ASP A 5 37.63 26.23 -35.13
C ASP A 5 36.36 25.94 -34.32
N SER A 6 35.43 25.16 -34.89
CA SER A 6 34.14 24.82 -34.27
C SER A 6 34.17 23.39 -33.71
N SER A 7 34.74 23.24 -32.52
CA SER A 7 34.62 21.99 -31.75
C SER A 7 33.42 22.07 -30.81
N GLY A 8 32.24 21.70 -31.36
CA GLY A 8 31.04 21.48 -30.58
C GLY A 8 31.20 20.27 -29.66
N LEU A 9 31.29 20.52 -28.36
CA LEU A 9 31.16 19.50 -27.31
C LEU A 9 29.69 19.03 -27.28
N GLY A 10 29.40 17.97 -28.05
CA GLY A 10 28.14 17.24 -27.93
C GLY A 10 28.03 16.50 -26.58
N PRO A 11 26.82 16.06 -26.19
CA PRO A 11 26.59 15.41 -24.91
C PRO A 11 27.42 14.12 -24.76
N VAL A 12 28.19 14.02 -23.68
CA VAL A 12 28.91 12.79 -23.32
C VAL A 12 27.92 11.78 -22.76
N VAL A 13 27.40 10.91 -23.63
CA VAL A 13 26.67 9.72 -23.21
C VAL A 13 27.68 8.71 -22.69
N ARG A 14 27.78 8.52 -21.36
CA ARG A 14 28.58 7.42 -20.82
C ARG A 14 27.92 6.10 -21.23
N PRO A 15 28.63 5.19 -21.92
CA PRO A 15 28.08 3.87 -22.21
C PRO A 15 27.87 3.15 -20.88
N ALA A 16 26.63 2.74 -20.61
CA ALA A 16 26.38 1.71 -19.60
C ALA A 16 27.17 0.47 -20.01
N LYS A 17 27.85 -0.19 -19.07
CA LYS A 17 28.50 -1.49 -19.29
C LYS A 17 27.55 -2.38 -20.09
N THR A 18 28.05 -2.92 -21.20
CA THR A 18 27.32 -3.82 -22.10
C THR A 18 26.98 -5.11 -21.35
N MET A 19 25.80 -5.10 -20.71
CA MET A 19 25.14 -6.32 -20.24
C MET A 19 24.34 -6.89 -21.42
N SER A 20 24.56 -8.18 -21.73
CA SER A 20 23.86 -8.91 -22.79
C SER A 20 22.35 -8.72 -22.72
N TYR A 21 21.74 -8.34 -23.85
CA TYR A 21 20.37 -7.84 -23.97
C TYR A 21 19.27 -8.94 -24.01
N ASP A 22 19.51 -10.14 -23.50
CA ASP A 22 18.65 -11.31 -23.79
C ASP A 22 17.89 -11.93 -22.60
N LYS A 23 17.54 -11.15 -21.58
CA LYS A 23 16.52 -11.58 -20.60
C LYS A 23 15.58 -10.44 -20.27
N VAL A 24 14.58 -10.22 -21.13
CA VAL A 24 13.34 -9.57 -20.71
C VAL A 24 12.77 -10.48 -19.62
N TYR A 25 13.03 -10.16 -18.35
CA TYR A 25 12.50 -10.94 -17.23
C TYR A 25 10.98 -11.06 -17.40
N GLU A 26 10.47 -12.29 -17.29
CA GLU A 26 9.03 -12.56 -17.26
C GLU A 26 8.37 -11.64 -16.24
N ASP A 27 7.23 -11.07 -16.63
CA ASP A 27 6.47 -10.18 -15.77
C ASP A 27 5.97 -10.96 -14.55
N SER A 28 6.39 -10.53 -13.36
CA SER A 28 5.91 -11.12 -12.10
C SER A 28 4.57 -10.52 -11.68
N VAL A 29 3.89 -9.81 -12.58
CA VAL A 29 2.58 -9.19 -12.33
C VAL A 29 1.55 -9.79 -13.27
N VAL A 30 0.36 -10.06 -12.75
CA VAL A 30 -0.86 -10.33 -13.52
C VAL A 30 -1.75 -9.11 -13.42
N VAL A 31 -2.22 -8.62 -14.56
CA VAL A 31 -3.27 -7.60 -14.62
C VAL A 31 -4.52 -8.28 -15.18
N VAL A 32 -5.59 -8.34 -14.37
CA VAL A 32 -6.86 -8.98 -14.74
C VAL A 32 -7.86 -7.90 -15.12
N ASP A 33 -8.29 -7.84 -16.38
CA ASP A 33 -9.37 -6.94 -16.82
C ASP A 33 -10.74 -7.49 -16.39
N CYS A 34 -11.32 -6.87 -15.37
CA CYS A 34 -12.65 -7.17 -14.84
C CYS A 34 -13.75 -6.39 -15.59
N GLY A 35 -13.41 -5.48 -16.51
CA GLY A 35 -14.33 -4.69 -17.30
C GLY A 35 -15.45 -5.50 -17.97
N PRO A 36 -15.19 -6.65 -18.62
CA PRO A 36 -16.24 -7.48 -19.21
C PRO A 36 -17.27 -7.96 -18.19
N PHE A 37 -16.83 -8.31 -16.98
CA PHE A 37 -17.71 -8.76 -15.91
C PHE A 37 -18.61 -7.62 -15.43
N TRP A 38 -18.05 -6.44 -15.14
CA TRP A 38 -18.84 -5.30 -14.65
C TRP A 38 -19.82 -4.76 -15.69
N ARG A 39 -19.44 -4.78 -16.97
CA ARG A 39 -20.33 -4.42 -18.09
C ARG A 39 -21.58 -5.29 -18.13
N ARG A 40 -21.48 -6.58 -17.77
CA ARG A 40 -22.64 -7.50 -17.68
C ARG A 40 -23.66 -7.05 -16.64
N TRP A 41 -23.23 -6.35 -15.59
CA TRP A 41 -24.08 -5.84 -14.52
C TRP A 41 -24.43 -4.35 -14.67
N GLY A 42 -24.15 -3.75 -15.83
CA GLY A 42 -24.45 -2.34 -16.10
C GLY A 42 -23.56 -1.33 -15.36
N LEU A 43 -22.52 -1.79 -14.65
CA LEU A 43 -21.59 -0.94 -13.91
C LEU A 43 -20.46 -0.49 -14.84
N ARG A 44 -20.47 0.78 -15.26
CA ARG A 44 -19.37 1.43 -15.99
C ARG A 44 -18.56 2.29 -15.03
N THR A 45 -17.72 1.68 -14.20
CA THR A 45 -16.72 2.44 -13.42
C THR A 45 -15.34 2.18 -14.03
N ALA A 46 -14.68 3.24 -14.51
CA ALA A 46 -13.30 3.17 -15.01
C ALA A 46 -12.32 2.73 -13.91
N GLU A 47 -12.63 3.06 -12.65
CA GLU A 47 -11.83 2.77 -11.45
C GLU A 47 -11.76 1.28 -11.07
N CYS A 48 -12.62 0.41 -11.62
CA CYS A 48 -12.69 -1.03 -11.28
C CYS A 48 -12.42 -1.94 -12.50
N SER A 49 -11.73 -1.43 -13.51
CA SER A 49 -11.54 -2.18 -14.75
C SER A 49 -10.41 -3.22 -14.66
N SER A 50 -9.38 -3.01 -13.83
CA SER A 50 -8.26 -3.96 -13.74
C SER A 50 -7.79 -4.22 -12.30
N LEU A 51 -7.47 -5.48 -12.01
CA LEU A 51 -6.84 -5.93 -10.76
C LEU A 51 -5.35 -6.16 -10.99
N TRP A 52 -4.51 -5.58 -10.13
CA TRP A 52 -3.08 -5.77 -10.12
C TRP A 52 -2.70 -6.87 -9.12
N PHE A 53 -1.93 -7.87 -9.53
CA PHE A 53 -1.52 -8.95 -8.63
C PHE A 53 -0.08 -9.38 -8.86
N VAL A 54 0.74 -9.37 -7.81
CA VAL A 54 2.15 -9.81 -7.88
C VAL A 54 2.24 -11.31 -7.60
N LYS A 55 2.91 -12.05 -8.49
CA LYS A 55 3.25 -13.47 -8.37
C LYS A 55 4.43 -13.69 -7.42
N ASP A 56 4.32 -13.22 -6.18
CA ASP A 56 5.31 -13.42 -5.13
C ASP A 56 4.77 -14.42 -4.10
N ALA A 57 5.32 -15.63 -4.09
CA ALA A 57 4.85 -16.69 -3.20
C ALA A 57 4.95 -16.29 -1.71
N CYS A 58 6.01 -15.57 -1.34
CA CYS A 58 6.18 -15.07 0.02
C CYS A 58 5.06 -14.06 0.36
N GLY A 59 4.81 -13.10 -0.54
CA GLY A 59 3.74 -12.13 -0.39
C GLY A 59 2.36 -12.77 -0.30
N VAL A 60 2.05 -13.78 -1.13
CA VAL A 60 0.78 -14.51 -1.08
C VAL A 60 0.59 -15.20 0.28
N VAL A 61 1.62 -15.90 0.78
CA VAL A 61 1.56 -16.53 2.11
C VAL A 61 1.33 -15.49 3.20
N CYS A 62 2.03 -14.36 3.15
CA CYS A 62 1.84 -13.27 4.11
C CYS A 62 0.41 -12.70 4.06
N CYS A 63 -0.18 -12.48 2.89
CA CYS A 63 -1.56 -12.00 2.76
C CYS A 63 -2.60 -13.01 3.28
N VAL A 64 -2.44 -14.30 2.95
CA VAL A 64 -3.30 -15.36 3.49
C VAL A 64 -3.21 -15.39 5.01
N PHE A 65 -2.01 -15.26 5.56
CA PHE A 65 -1.81 -15.21 7.01
C PHE A 65 -2.41 -13.95 7.64
N THR A 66 -2.31 -12.79 7.00
CA THR A 66 -3.01 -11.56 7.44
C THR A 66 -4.52 -11.76 7.53
N TRP A 67 -5.14 -12.41 6.55
CA TRP A 67 -6.58 -12.68 6.58
C TRP A 67 -6.92 -13.70 7.66
N PHE A 68 -6.13 -14.77 7.80
CA PHE A 68 -6.30 -15.74 8.88
C PHE A 68 -6.31 -15.07 10.26
N LEU A 69 -5.37 -14.17 10.53
CA LEU A 69 -5.29 -13.41 11.78
C LEU A 69 -6.52 -12.52 11.99
N LEU A 70 -6.93 -11.76 10.97
CA LEU A 70 -8.15 -10.93 11.04
C LEU A 70 -9.41 -11.75 11.36
N PHE A 71 -9.60 -12.88 10.69
CA PHE A 71 -10.76 -13.77 10.93
C PHE A 71 -10.66 -14.51 12.26
N TYR A 72 -9.45 -14.83 12.72
CA TYR A 72 -9.23 -15.38 14.06
C TYR A 72 -9.64 -14.37 15.14
N ALA A 73 -9.19 -13.11 15.02
CA ALA A 73 -9.58 -12.05 15.94
C ALA A 73 -11.10 -11.82 15.93
N GLU A 74 -11.73 -11.81 14.76
CA GLU A 74 -13.19 -11.76 14.62
C GLU A 74 -13.87 -12.92 15.35
N TYR A 75 -13.39 -14.15 15.14
CA TYR A 75 -13.93 -15.33 15.80
C TYR A 75 -13.86 -15.22 17.33
N VAL A 76 -12.70 -14.87 17.89
CA VAL A 76 -12.54 -14.77 19.35
C VAL A 76 -13.40 -13.64 19.91
N VAL A 77 -13.38 -12.45 19.30
CA VAL A 77 -14.17 -11.32 19.80
C VAL A 77 -15.66 -11.62 19.74
N PHE A 78 -16.15 -12.23 18.67
CA PHE A 78 -17.59 -12.48 18.53
C PHE A 78 -18.05 -13.66 19.38
N PHE A 79 -17.43 -14.83 19.24
CA PHE A 79 -17.91 -16.08 19.85
C PHE A 79 -17.43 -16.30 21.28
N VAL A 80 -16.24 -15.80 21.64
CA VAL A 80 -15.67 -16.00 22.99
C VAL A 80 -16.03 -14.83 23.90
N ILE A 81 -16.06 -13.59 23.39
CA ILE A 81 -16.24 -12.39 24.23
C ILE A 81 -17.67 -11.83 24.18
N LEU A 82 -18.21 -11.56 22.99
CA LEU A 82 -19.45 -10.77 22.85
C LEU A 82 -20.74 -11.60 23.03
N ILE A 83 -20.82 -12.80 22.45
CA ILE A 83 -21.99 -13.67 22.55
C ILE A 83 -22.26 -14.11 24.01
N PRO A 84 -21.26 -14.55 24.80
CA PRO A 84 -21.50 -14.96 26.18
C PRO A 84 -21.78 -13.80 27.14
N ASN A 85 -21.57 -12.56 26.72
CA ASN A 85 -21.74 -11.40 27.59
C ASN A 85 -23.23 -11.11 27.83
N PRO A 86 -23.70 -11.11 29.09
CA PRO A 86 -25.11 -10.88 29.41
C PRO A 86 -25.58 -9.46 29.08
N ASN A 87 -24.66 -8.49 29.01
CA ASN A 87 -24.99 -7.11 28.68
C ASN A 87 -25.08 -6.92 27.14
N GLN A 88 -26.29 -7.11 26.61
CA GLN A 88 -26.57 -6.99 25.18
C GLN A 88 -26.22 -5.62 24.60
N ILE A 89 -26.43 -4.53 25.35
CA ILE A 89 -26.11 -3.17 24.88
C ILE A 89 -24.60 -3.03 24.69
N HIS A 90 -23.82 -3.50 25.68
CA HIS A 90 -22.36 -3.54 25.56
C HIS A 90 -21.93 -4.38 24.36
N SER A 91 -22.53 -5.55 24.15
CA SER A 91 -22.18 -6.44 23.03
C SER A 91 -22.49 -5.82 21.67
N ILE A 92 -23.66 -5.18 21.51
CA ILE A 92 -24.06 -4.54 20.25
C ILE A 92 -23.14 -3.36 19.93
N ILE A 93 -22.85 -2.49 20.90
CA ILE A 93 -21.99 -1.31 20.68
C ILE A 93 -20.57 -1.76 20.30
N ASN A 94 -19.94 -2.61 21.12
CA ASN A 94 -18.56 -3.02 20.88
C ASN A 94 -18.42 -3.92 19.66
N GLY A 95 -19.41 -4.78 19.40
CA GLY A 95 -19.48 -5.58 18.18
C GLY A 95 -19.60 -4.72 16.92
N SER A 96 -20.42 -3.68 16.95
CA SER A 96 -20.56 -2.75 15.82
C SER A 96 -19.26 -1.98 15.54
N ILE A 97 -18.58 -1.51 16.61
CA ILE A 97 -17.28 -0.83 16.49
C ILE A 97 -16.22 -1.78 15.92
N PHE A 98 -16.13 -3.00 16.47
CA PHE A 98 -15.18 -4.00 15.99
C PHE A 98 -15.42 -4.33 14.52
N GLN A 99 -16.68 -4.57 14.14
CA GLN A 99 -17.04 -4.90 12.76
C GLN A 99 -16.76 -3.77 11.78
N PHE A 100 -16.99 -2.52 12.20
CA PHE A 100 -16.60 -1.37 11.39
C PHE A 100 -15.10 -1.38 11.09
N PHE A 101 -14.24 -1.53 12.11
CA PHE A 101 -12.79 -1.56 11.88
C PHE A 101 -12.34 -2.79 11.10
N PHE A 102 -12.96 -3.95 11.33
CA PHE A 102 -12.68 -5.19 10.60
C PHE A 102 -12.90 -5.01 9.09
N VAL A 103 -14.08 -4.52 8.69
CA VAL A 103 -14.41 -4.28 7.28
C VAL A 103 -13.46 -3.23 6.68
N MET A 104 -13.18 -2.15 7.41
CA MET A 104 -12.29 -1.10 6.92
C MET A 104 -10.84 -1.58 6.76
N ALA A 105 -10.34 -2.42 7.67
CA ALA A 105 -9.02 -3.04 7.58
C ALA A 105 -8.94 -4.01 6.39
N LEU A 106 -9.95 -4.89 6.23
CA LEU A 106 -10.00 -5.87 5.16
C LEU A 106 -10.04 -5.21 3.78
N VAL A 107 -10.90 -4.20 3.59
CA VAL A 107 -11.00 -3.48 2.32
C VAL A 107 -9.74 -2.67 2.04
N SER A 108 -9.16 -2.01 3.05
CA SER A 108 -7.90 -1.27 2.88
C SER A 108 -6.75 -2.18 2.49
N HIS A 109 -6.65 -3.37 3.11
CA HIS A 109 -5.67 -4.40 2.76
C HIS A 109 -5.85 -4.89 1.33
N ALA A 110 -7.07 -5.28 0.96
CA ALA A 110 -7.39 -5.74 -0.39
C ALA A 110 -7.06 -4.68 -1.44
N LYS A 111 -7.35 -3.40 -1.18
CA LYS A 111 -6.98 -2.31 -2.10
C LYS A 111 -5.48 -2.05 -2.15
N ALA A 112 -4.76 -2.13 -1.02
CA ALA A 112 -3.29 -2.00 -1.03
C ALA A 112 -2.64 -3.13 -1.86
N MET A 113 -3.19 -4.35 -1.75
CA MET A 113 -2.75 -5.53 -2.48
C MET A 113 -3.07 -5.46 -3.97
N LEU A 114 -4.30 -5.08 -4.34
CA LEU A 114 -4.83 -5.24 -5.69
C LEU A 114 -4.78 -3.98 -6.58
N THR A 115 -4.30 -2.86 -6.05
CA THR A 115 -4.13 -1.62 -6.83
C THR A 115 -2.74 -1.55 -7.44
N ASP A 116 -2.63 -1.16 -8.72
CA ASP A 116 -1.35 -0.82 -9.34
C ASP A 116 -0.66 0.27 -8.50
N PRO A 117 0.53 0.02 -7.92
CA PRO A 117 1.22 0.96 -7.05
C PRO A 117 1.77 2.21 -7.78
N GLY A 118 1.61 2.29 -9.11
CA GLY A 118 2.14 3.36 -9.95
C GLY A 118 3.27 2.85 -10.84
N ALA A 119 3.10 1.65 -11.41
CA ALA A 119 4.09 1.01 -12.26
C ALA A 119 4.34 1.83 -13.54
N VAL A 120 5.63 1.95 -13.89
CA VAL A 120 6.07 2.60 -15.12
C VAL A 120 5.94 1.60 -16.27
N PRO A 121 5.39 2.02 -17.44
CA PRO A 121 5.32 1.17 -18.62
C PRO A 121 6.70 0.64 -19.03
N ARG A 122 6.78 -0.65 -19.36
CA ARG A 122 8.00 -1.29 -19.87
C ARG A 122 8.22 -0.92 -21.33
N GLY A 123 9.46 -0.96 -21.79
CA GLY A 123 9.79 -0.69 -23.19
C GLY A 123 9.53 0.76 -23.64
N ASN A 124 9.09 1.66 -22.75
CA ASN A 124 8.75 3.03 -23.12
C ASN A 124 9.98 3.90 -23.43
N ALA A 125 11.20 3.38 -23.29
CA ALA A 125 12.45 4.07 -23.62
C ALA A 125 12.76 4.08 -25.14
N THR A 126 11.74 4.34 -25.96
CA THR A 126 11.89 4.54 -27.41
C THR A 126 12.46 5.92 -27.71
N GLN A 127 13.11 6.08 -28.87
CA GLN A 127 13.63 7.38 -29.30
C GLN A 127 12.49 8.42 -29.41
N GLU A 128 11.32 7.99 -29.88
CA GLU A 128 10.12 8.83 -29.96
C GLU A 128 9.68 9.33 -28.58
N ASN A 129 9.57 8.45 -27.58
CA ASN A 129 9.15 8.85 -26.24
C ASN A 129 10.19 9.74 -25.54
N ILE A 130 11.48 9.54 -25.84
CA ILE A 130 12.55 10.42 -25.35
C ILE A 130 12.46 11.80 -26.01
N ALA A 131 12.20 11.87 -27.32
CA ALA A 131 12.02 13.13 -28.04
C ALA A 131 10.79 13.91 -27.52
N LYS A 132 9.71 13.20 -27.18
CA LYS A 132 8.49 13.78 -26.58
C LYS A 132 8.73 14.45 -25.22
N LEU A 133 9.82 14.14 -24.52
CA LEU A 133 10.13 14.78 -23.23
C LEU A 133 10.52 16.27 -23.37
N GLY A 134 10.85 16.74 -24.57
CA GLY A 134 11.19 18.15 -24.81
C GLY A 134 12.39 18.62 -23.98
N LEU A 135 13.39 17.73 -23.84
CA LEU A 135 14.55 17.95 -22.98
C LEU A 135 15.37 19.14 -23.48
N LYS A 136 15.81 19.98 -22.54
CA LYS A 136 16.79 21.03 -22.84
C LYS A 136 18.18 20.40 -23.02
N ASP A 137 19.03 21.03 -23.82
CA ASP A 137 20.42 20.57 -24.01
C ASP A 137 21.12 20.39 -22.66
N GLY A 138 21.72 19.22 -22.46
CA GLY A 138 22.40 18.82 -21.23
C GLY A 138 21.53 18.12 -20.17
N GLN A 139 20.21 17.97 -20.37
CA GLN A 139 19.36 17.22 -19.43
C GLN A 139 19.60 15.70 -19.51
N ILE A 140 19.85 15.08 -18.37
CA ILE A 140 20.11 13.64 -18.25
C ILE A 140 18.79 12.88 -18.08
N VAL A 141 18.58 11.87 -18.93
CA VAL A 141 17.48 10.92 -18.81
C VAL A 141 17.97 9.64 -18.15
N PHE A 142 17.39 9.30 -16.99
CA PHE A 142 17.64 8.03 -16.36
C PHE A 142 16.80 6.94 -17.03
N LYS A 143 17.44 5.81 -17.37
CA LYS A 143 16.77 4.63 -17.91
C LYS A 143 16.95 3.45 -16.97
N CYS A 144 15.92 2.63 -16.85
CA CYS A 144 16.03 1.34 -16.17
C CYS A 144 16.46 0.27 -17.19
N PRO A 145 17.65 -0.34 -17.06
CA PRO A 145 18.10 -1.36 -18.00
C PRO A 145 17.26 -2.65 -17.92
N LYS A 146 16.66 -2.95 -16.76
CA LYS A 146 15.84 -4.16 -16.56
C LYS A 146 14.44 -4.04 -17.16
N CYS A 147 13.84 -2.86 -17.09
CA CYS A 147 12.50 -2.60 -17.64
C CYS A 147 12.53 -2.02 -19.06
N ILE A 148 13.70 -1.59 -19.54
CA ILE A 148 13.89 -0.82 -20.78
C ILE A 148 12.93 0.38 -20.77
N SER A 149 12.88 1.08 -19.64
CA SER A 149 11.94 2.17 -19.41
C SER A 149 12.65 3.46 -19.03
N ILE A 150 12.09 4.58 -19.50
CA ILE A 150 12.42 5.91 -19.01
C ILE A 150 12.02 5.93 -17.54
N LYS A 151 12.97 6.23 -16.65
CA LYS A 151 12.76 6.21 -15.21
C LYS A 151 12.35 7.62 -14.76
N PRO A 152 11.08 7.85 -14.36
CA PRO A 152 10.68 9.14 -13.81
C PRO A 152 11.48 9.49 -12.57
N LYS A 153 11.53 10.78 -12.22
CA LYS A 153 12.08 11.22 -10.92
C LYS A 153 11.38 10.46 -9.79
N ARG A 154 12.12 10.09 -8.75
CA ARG A 154 11.63 9.36 -7.56
C ARG A 154 11.06 7.96 -7.83
N ALA A 155 11.17 7.44 -9.07
CA ALA A 155 10.82 6.05 -9.33
C ALA A 155 11.96 5.11 -8.90
N HIS A 156 11.67 3.88 -8.49
CA HIS A 156 12.69 2.86 -8.22
C HIS A 156 12.27 1.51 -8.78
N HIS A 157 13.25 0.68 -9.16
CA HIS A 157 12.99 -0.66 -9.68
C HIS A 157 12.90 -1.66 -8.53
N CYS A 158 11.76 -2.31 -8.39
CA CYS A 158 11.58 -3.43 -7.45
C CYS A 158 11.97 -4.74 -8.13
N SER A 159 12.90 -5.50 -7.55
CA SER A 159 13.33 -6.80 -8.08
C SER A 159 12.26 -7.89 -7.93
N VAL A 160 11.37 -7.78 -6.94
CA VAL A 160 10.27 -8.72 -6.72
C VAL A 160 9.15 -8.50 -7.73
N CYS A 161 8.63 -7.27 -7.82
CA CYS A 161 7.60 -6.90 -8.81
C CYS A 161 8.14 -6.82 -10.24
N ARG A 162 9.47 -6.83 -10.45
CA ARG A 162 10.15 -6.68 -11.76
C ARG A 162 9.68 -5.46 -12.56
N ARG A 163 9.27 -4.41 -11.85
CA ARG A 163 8.71 -3.18 -12.39
C ARG A 163 9.35 -1.97 -11.72
N CYS A 164 9.48 -0.88 -12.46
CA CYS A 164 9.77 0.43 -11.90
C CYS A 164 8.48 1.00 -11.31
N ILE A 165 8.49 1.45 -10.07
CA ILE A 165 7.33 2.01 -9.37
C ILE A 165 7.58 3.49 -9.09
N ARG A 166 6.62 4.37 -9.39
CA ARG A 166 6.68 5.81 -9.10
C ARG A 166 6.52 6.07 -7.61
N LYS A 167 7.30 7.02 -7.07
CA LYS A 167 7.43 7.32 -5.63
C LYS A 167 7.44 6.03 -4.79
N MET A 168 8.29 5.08 -5.20
CA MET A 168 8.35 3.79 -4.53
C MET A 168 8.83 3.98 -3.09
N ASP A 169 8.02 3.51 -2.15
CA ASP A 169 8.38 3.51 -0.74
C ASP A 169 9.12 2.22 -0.37
N HIS A 170 8.45 1.08 -0.53
CA HIS A 170 9.04 -0.24 -0.31
C HIS A 170 8.23 -1.34 -1.00
N HIS A 171 8.81 -2.55 -1.06
CA HIS A 171 8.03 -3.78 -1.33
C HIS A 171 7.58 -4.37 -0.01
N CYS A 172 6.29 -4.62 0.14
CA CYS A 172 5.72 -5.13 1.38
C CYS A 172 5.11 -6.51 1.14
N PRO A 173 5.72 -7.59 1.69
CA PRO A 173 5.16 -8.94 1.59
C PRO A 173 3.75 -9.04 2.18
N TRP A 174 3.47 -8.29 3.26
CA TRP A 174 2.17 -8.32 3.95
C TRP A 174 0.99 -7.83 3.11
N VAL A 175 1.22 -7.05 2.06
CA VAL A 175 0.20 -6.68 1.07
C VAL A 175 0.50 -7.26 -0.32
N ASN A 176 1.45 -8.20 -0.44
CA ASN A 176 1.87 -8.81 -1.70
C ASN A 176 2.06 -7.80 -2.85
N ASN A 177 2.60 -6.61 -2.54
CA ASN A 177 2.71 -5.52 -3.50
C ASN A 177 3.76 -4.50 -3.08
N CYS A 178 4.20 -3.66 -4.03
CA CYS A 178 4.88 -2.44 -3.68
C CYS A 178 3.91 -1.44 -3.07
N VAL A 179 4.42 -0.61 -2.15
CA VAL A 179 3.76 0.63 -1.72
C VAL A 179 4.38 1.76 -2.53
N GLY A 180 3.55 2.45 -3.30
CA GLY A 180 3.93 3.54 -4.18
C GLY A 180 2.82 4.58 -4.31
N GLU A 181 3.01 5.52 -5.23
CA GLU A 181 2.15 6.71 -5.39
C GLU A 181 0.65 6.41 -5.43
N ASN A 182 0.24 5.37 -6.16
CA ASN A 182 -1.17 5.11 -6.43
C ASN A 182 -1.89 4.29 -5.33
N ASN A 183 -1.15 3.60 -4.45
CA ASN A 183 -1.74 2.76 -3.40
C ASN A 183 -1.31 3.13 -1.97
N GLN A 184 -0.45 4.15 -1.80
CA GLN A 184 0.04 4.63 -0.50
C GLN A 184 -1.11 4.94 0.48
N LYS A 185 -2.20 5.57 0.01
CA LYS A 185 -3.39 5.83 0.83
C LYS A 185 -3.93 4.55 1.47
N PHE A 186 -4.13 3.51 0.66
CA PHE A 186 -4.72 2.25 1.14
C PHE A 186 -3.80 1.54 2.13
N PHE A 187 -2.48 1.62 1.91
CA PHE A 187 -1.50 1.10 2.87
C PHE A 187 -1.56 1.83 4.22
N VAL A 188 -1.61 3.18 4.21
CA VAL A 188 -1.75 3.95 5.46
C VAL A 188 -3.06 3.61 6.17
N LEU A 189 -4.18 3.57 5.45
CA LEU A 189 -5.47 3.19 6.04
C LEU A 189 -5.45 1.77 6.60
N PHE A 190 -4.85 0.81 5.91
CA PHE A 190 -4.69 -0.55 6.39
C PHE A 190 -3.94 -0.56 7.74
N THR A 191 -2.76 0.06 7.82
CA THR A 191 -1.98 0.09 9.07
C THR A 191 -2.70 0.82 10.20
N MET A 192 -3.39 1.92 9.90
CA MET A 192 -4.21 2.66 10.86
C MET A 192 -5.36 1.81 11.39
N TYR A 193 -6.12 1.14 10.53
CA TYR A 193 -7.25 0.32 10.95
C TYR A 193 -6.85 -0.95 11.69
N ILE A 194 -5.70 -1.57 11.34
CA ILE A 194 -5.13 -2.67 12.14
C ILE A 194 -4.73 -2.17 13.53
N CYS A 195 -4.12 -0.99 13.64
CA CYS A 195 -3.79 -0.43 14.96
C CYS A 195 -5.07 -0.20 15.79
N MET A 196 -6.12 0.39 15.18
CA MET A 196 -7.38 0.68 15.88
C MET A 196 -8.11 -0.60 16.32
N ILE A 197 -8.24 -1.60 15.43
CA ILE A 197 -8.89 -2.87 15.78
C ILE A 197 -8.08 -3.65 16.83
N SER A 198 -6.74 -3.59 16.79
CA SER A 198 -5.88 -4.22 17.79
C SER A 198 -6.03 -3.57 19.17
N CYS A 199 -6.07 -2.24 19.24
CA CYS A 199 -6.33 -1.53 20.50
C CYS A 199 -7.71 -1.88 21.06
N HIS A 200 -8.73 -1.95 20.20
CA HIS A 200 -10.08 -2.33 20.60
C HIS A 200 -10.16 -3.79 21.07
N ALA A 201 -9.53 -4.73 20.36
CA ALA A 201 -9.43 -6.13 20.75
C ALA A 201 -8.72 -6.31 22.09
N LEU A 202 -7.62 -5.58 22.32
CA LEU A 202 -6.89 -5.57 23.59
C LEU A 202 -7.77 -5.09 24.75
N TYR A 203 -8.49 -3.98 24.55
CA TYR A 203 -9.46 -3.48 25.52
C TYR A 203 -10.54 -4.52 25.84
N MET A 204 -11.16 -5.09 24.82
CA MET A 204 -12.22 -6.10 24.97
C MET A 204 -11.72 -7.36 25.69
N ALA A 205 -10.52 -7.82 25.34
CA ALA A 205 -9.90 -8.99 25.94
C ALA A 205 -9.61 -8.77 27.43
N ILE A 206 -9.00 -7.63 27.80
CA ILE A 206 -8.72 -7.28 29.19
C ILE A 206 -10.02 -7.11 29.98
N HIS A 207 -11.00 -6.41 29.41
CA HIS A 207 -12.30 -6.19 30.06
C HIS A 207 -13.03 -7.52 30.34
N HIS A 208 -13.09 -8.41 29.36
CA HIS A 208 -13.69 -9.74 29.52
C HIS A 208 -12.95 -10.57 30.57
N PHE A 209 -11.61 -10.58 30.55
CA PHE A 209 -10.80 -11.27 31.54
C PHE A 209 -11.08 -10.78 32.98
N VAL A 210 -11.15 -9.46 33.18
CA VAL A 210 -11.46 -8.85 34.49
C VAL A 210 -12.86 -9.22 34.97
N ILE A 211 -13.86 -9.21 34.09
CA ILE A 211 -15.23 -9.64 34.43
C ILE A 211 -15.25 -11.11 34.83
N CYS A 212 -14.64 -11.98 34.02
CA CYS A 212 -14.65 -13.41 34.28
C CYS A 212 -13.95 -13.77 35.58
N ILE A 213 -12.89 -13.04 35.98
CA ILE A 213 -12.22 -13.25 37.28
C ILE A 213 -13.10 -12.83 38.47
N ARG A 214 -13.90 -11.77 38.31
CA ARG A 214 -14.78 -11.27 39.38
C ARG A 214 -16.04 -12.13 39.55
N HIS A 215 -16.44 -12.83 38.49
CA HIS A 215 -17.55 -13.78 38.48
C HIS A 215 -17.05 -15.23 38.44
N ASP A 216 -17.94 -16.21 38.44
CA ASP A 216 -17.53 -17.60 38.16
C ASP A 216 -17.27 -17.74 36.66
N TRP A 217 -16.05 -18.12 36.30
CA TRP A 217 -15.59 -18.34 34.92
C TRP A 217 -16.50 -19.29 34.12
N LYS A 218 -17.15 -20.24 34.81
CA LYS A 218 -18.08 -21.20 34.18
C LYS A 218 -19.34 -20.54 33.64
N GLU A 219 -19.75 -19.42 34.24
CA GLU A 219 -20.97 -18.68 33.86
C GLU A 219 -20.69 -17.59 32.81
N CYS A 220 -19.42 -17.31 32.52
CA CYS A 220 -19.00 -16.21 31.64
C CYS A 220 -18.54 -16.65 30.25
N THR A 221 -18.49 -17.94 29.97
CA THR A 221 -17.88 -18.47 28.73
C THR A 221 -18.75 -19.53 28.08
N ALA A 222 -18.83 -19.51 26.74
CA ALA A 222 -19.53 -20.56 25.97
C ALA A 222 -18.68 -21.83 25.76
N PHE A 223 -17.37 -21.71 25.96
CA PHE A 223 -16.39 -22.80 25.85
C PHE A 223 -15.85 -23.19 27.22
N SER A 224 -15.05 -24.26 27.29
CA SER A 224 -14.38 -24.62 28.53
C SER A 224 -13.44 -23.50 29.00
N PRO A 225 -13.24 -23.32 30.32
CA PRO A 225 -12.31 -22.32 30.85
C PRO A 225 -10.89 -22.41 30.26
N ALA A 226 -10.38 -23.62 30.05
CA ALA A 226 -9.07 -23.78 29.43
C ALA A 226 -9.05 -23.26 27.98
N ALA A 227 -10.06 -23.59 27.18
CA ALA A 227 -10.13 -23.17 25.78
C ALA A 227 -10.28 -21.65 25.65
N THR A 228 -11.19 -21.04 26.41
CA THR A 228 -11.37 -19.57 26.43
C THR A 228 -10.08 -18.87 26.83
N THR A 229 -9.36 -19.37 27.84
CA THR A 229 -8.06 -18.81 28.25
C THR A 229 -7.07 -18.83 27.10
N ILE A 230 -6.96 -19.95 26.38
CA ILE A 230 -6.04 -20.10 25.24
C ILE A 230 -6.39 -19.11 24.12
N PHE A 231 -7.67 -19.02 23.73
CA PHE A 231 -8.10 -18.08 22.69
C PHE A 231 -7.77 -16.62 23.06
N MET A 232 -7.99 -16.26 24.32
CA MET A 232 -7.73 -14.92 24.85
C MET A 232 -6.23 -14.60 24.87
N ILE A 233 -5.37 -15.54 25.28
CA ILE A 233 -3.91 -15.35 25.27
C ILE A 233 -3.41 -15.06 23.86
N PHE A 234 -3.85 -15.84 22.87
CA PHE A 234 -3.45 -15.62 21.48
C PHE A 234 -3.99 -14.30 20.92
N LEU A 235 -5.23 -13.92 21.24
CA LEU A 235 -5.80 -12.63 20.85
C LEU A 235 -5.00 -11.46 21.46
N LEU A 236 -4.62 -11.55 22.73
CA LEU A 236 -3.80 -10.54 23.40
C LEU A 236 -2.42 -10.41 22.76
N PHE A 237 -1.76 -11.55 22.50
CA PHE A 237 -0.45 -11.58 21.87
C PHE A 237 -0.48 -10.98 20.47
N GLU A 238 -1.45 -11.41 19.64
CA GLU A 238 -1.66 -10.89 18.29
C GLU A 238 -1.92 -9.38 18.31
N SER A 239 -2.87 -8.94 19.14
CA SER A 239 -3.27 -7.52 19.24
C SER A 239 -2.09 -6.65 19.68
N LEU A 240 -1.27 -7.12 20.62
CA LEU A 240 -0.10 -6.38 21.07
C LEU A 240 0.98 -6.31 19.99
N LEU A 241 1.35 -7.46 19.41
CA LEU A 241 2.42 -7.55 18.43
C LEU A 241 2.09 -6.74 17.17
N PHE A 242 0.94 -7.00 16.55
CA PHE A 242 0.55 -6.33 15.32
C PHE A 242 0.06 -4.91 15.56
N GLY A 243 -0.52 -4.61 16.74
CA GLY A 243 -0.86 -3.25 17.14
C GLY A 243 0.37 -2.35 17.20
N ILE A 244 1.44 -2.78 17.88
CA ILE A 244 2.69 -2.01 17.96
C ILE A 244 3.34 -1.87 16.59
N PHE A 245 3.48 -2.98 15.85
CA PHE A 245 4.09 -2.98 14.53
C PHE A 245 3.38 -2.03 13.56
N THR A 246 2.05 -2.08 13.52
CA THR A 246 1.26 -1.22 12.63
C THR A 246 1.18 0.23 13.11
N ALA A 247 1.23 0.50 14.41
CA ALA A 247 1.36 1.86 14.93
C ALA A 247 2.67 2.53 14.46
N ILE A 248 3.80 1.81 14.56
CA ILE A 248 5.09 2.30 14.08
C ILE A 248 5.04 2.52 12.57
N MET A 249 4.55 1.53 11.81
CA MET A 249 4.46 1.63 10.36
C MET A 249 3.56 2.81 9.92
N CYS A 250 2.39 2.98 10.53
CA CYS A 250 1.50 4.11 10.27
C CYS A 250 2.20 5.45 10.56
N GLY A 251 2.87 5.56 11.71
CA GLY A 251 3.63 6.76 12.09
C GLY A 251 4.75 7.10 11.10
N THR A 252 5.54 6.10 10.68
CA THR A 252 6.61 6.31 9.70
C THR A 252 6.07 6.75 8.34
N GLN A 253 4.99 6.14 7.84
CA GLN A 253 4.35 6.54 6.59
C GLN A 253 3.82 7.98 6.66
N LEU A 254 3.11 8.34 7.74
CA LEU A 254 2.60 9.70 7.91
C LEU A 254 3.74 10.72 8.01
N SER A 255 4.83 10.38 8.69
CA SER A 255 6.04 11.22 8.77
C SER A 255 6.70 11.41 7.40
N GLY A 256 6.87 10.33 6.62
CA GLY A 256 7.38 10.37 5.25
C GLY A 256 6.51 11.24 4.34
N ILE A 257 5.20 11.08 4.39
CA ILE A 257 4.25 11.92 3.64
C ILE A 257 4.40 13.39 4.04
N CYS A 258 4.41 13.69 5.34
CA CYS A 258 4.53 15.07 5.82
C CYS A 258 5.87 15.73 5.46
N SER A 259 6.94 14.94 5.31
CA SER A 259 8.27 15.40 4.89
C SER A 259 8.49 15.37 3.36
N ASP A 260 7.49 14.89 2.60
CA ASP A 260 7.56 14.62 1.16
C ASP A 260 8.73 13.69 0.77
N GLU A 261 9.01 12.70 1.60
CA GLU A 261 10.08 11.72 1.42
C GLU A 261 9.51 10.29 1.46
N THR A 262 10.02 9.44 0.57
CA THR A 262 9.79 7.99 0.57
C THR A 262 10.84 7.29 1.43
N GLY A 263 10.55 6.07 1.89
CA GLY A 263 11.49 5.25 2.66
C GLY A 263 12.82 5.01 1.92
N ILE A 264 12.81 4.85 0.59
CA ILE A 264 14.04 4.73 -0.20
C ILE A 264 14.86 6.03 -0.17
N GLU A 265 14.20 7.17 -0.31
CA GLU A 265 14.88 8.48 -0.30
C GLU A 265 15.54 8.76 1.06
N GLN A 266 14.85 8.43 2.15
CA GLN A 266 15.39 8.52 3.51
C GLN A 266 16.61 7.62 3.70
N LEU A 267 16.51 6.33 3.32
CA LEU A 267 17.59 5.35 3.51
C LEU A 267 18.83 5.67 2.67
N LYS A 268 18.64 6.24 1.47
CA LYS A 268 19.75 6.60 0.59
C LYS A 268 20.26 8.02 0.83
N ASN A 269 19.63 8.77 1.72
CA ASN A 269 19.89 10.19 1.92
C ASN A 269 19.88 10.96 0.57
N GLU A 270 18.93 10.59 -0.32
CA GLU A 270 18.78 11.21 -1.62
C GLU A 270 18.20 12.62 -1.43
N LYS A 271 19.07 13.63 -1.37
CA LYS A 271 18.65 15.04 -1.38
C LYS A 271 18.32 15.43 -2.81
N GLY A 272 17.02 15.40 -3.12
CA GLY A 272 16.52 15.67 -4.45
C GLY A 272 16.68 17.12 -4.92
N GLU A 273 16.93 17.30 -6.22
CA GLU A 273 16.72 18.56 -6.95
C GLU A 273 15.23 18.78 -7.28
N TRP A 274 14.33 18.50 -6.33
CA TRP A 274 12.90 18.76 -6.47
C TRP A 274 12.42 19.64 -5.34
N GLU A 275 11.47 20.50 -5.66
CA GLU A 275 10.83 21.37 -4.68
C GLU A 275 10.02 20.53 -3.72
N LYS A 276 10.35 20.59 -2.42
CA LYS A 276 9.61 19.87 -1.38
C LYS A 276 8.23 20.48 -1.22
N LEU A 277 7.21 19.64 -1.28
CA LEU A 277 5.86 20.06 -0.97
C LEU A 277 5.70 20.40 0.51
N SER A 278 4.83 21.37 0.82
CA SER A 278 4.40 21.58 2.21
C SER A 278 3.65 20.35 2.73
N TRP A 279 3.73 20.06 4.03
CA TRP A 279 3.05 18.91 4.64
C TRP A 279 1.55 18.82 4.29
N LYS A 280 0.85 19.97 4.20
CA LYS A 280 -0.56 20.04 3.80
C LYS A 280 -0.75 19.60 2.34
N SER A 281 0.13 20.02 1.45
CA SER A 281 0.10 19.68 0.03
C SER A 281 0.42 18.20 -0.18
N SER A 282 1.38 17.66 0.56
CA SER A 282 1.74 16.23 0.50
C SER A 282 0.58 15.35 0.96
N LEU A 283 -0.05 15.68 2.10
CA LEU A 283 -1.24 14.95 2.56
C LEU A 283 -2.39 15.03 1.55
N LYS A 284 -2.64 16.20 0.94
CA LYS A 284 -3.66 16.34 -0.11
C LYS A 284 -3.34 15.51 -1.36
N THR A 285 -2.06 15.33 -1.68
CA THR A 285 -1.62 14.50 -2.81
C THR A 285 -1.95 13.03 -2.56
N VAL A 286 -1.77 12.55 -1.33
CA VAL A 286 -1.99 11.14 -0.95
C VAL A 286 -3.46 10.85 -0.63
N PHE A 287 -4.16 11.72 0.10
CA PHE A 287 -5.51 11.46 0.61
C PHE A 287 -6.62 12.16 -0.18
N GLY A 288 -6.28 13.13 -1.02
CA GLY A 288 -7.19 13.94 -1.83
C GLY A 288 -7.43 15.34 -1.26
N SER A 289 -8.02 16.22 -2.08
CA SER A 289 -8.39 17.58 -1.69
C SER A 289 -9.87 17.84 -2.01
N PRO A 290 -10.62 18.58 -1.16
CA PRO A 290 -10.23 19.08 0.16
C PRO A 290 -10.19 17.97 1.24
N PHE A 291 -9.75 18.32 2.45
CA PHE A 291 -9.89 17.44 3.61
C PHE A 291 -11.35 17.07 3.82
N SER A 292 -11.63 15.78 3.98
CA SER A 292 -12.99 15.26 4.18
C SER A 292 -12.95 13.85 4.78
N LEU A 293 -14.11 13.31 5.18
CA LEU A 293 -14.25 11.92 5.65
C LEU A 293 -13.75 10.88 4.62
N LYS A 294 -13.65 11.26 3.34
CA LYS A 294 -13.09 10.40 2.29
C LYS A 294 -11.61 10.07 2.51
N TRP A 295 -10.89 10.85 3.31
CA TRP A 295 -9.50 10.56 3.68
C TRP A 295 -9.37 9.22 4.40
N PHE A 296 -10.36 8.92 5.24
CA PHE A 296 -10.42 7.69 6.03
C PHE A 296 -11.14 6.55 5.29
N SER A 297 -11.77 6.82 4.15
CA SER A 297 -12.48 5.78 3.38
C SER A 297 -11.58 5.10 2.36
N PRO A 298 -11.42 3.76 2.39
CA PRO A 298 -10.72 3.03 1.32
C PRO A 298 -11.58 2.96 0.05
N PHE A 299 -12.88 3.22 0.12
CA PHE A 299 -13.77 3.20 -1.04
C PHE A 299 -13.57 4.39 -1.98
N HIS A 300 -12.81 5.40 -1.57
CA HIS A 300 -12.48 6.55 -2.40
C HIS A 300 -11.03 6.51 -2.86
N THR A 301 -10.82 6.53 -4.17
CA THR A 301 -9.51 6.77 -4.78
C THR A 301 -9.31 8.28 -4.96
N PRO A 302 -8.24 8.88 -4.43
CA PRO A 302 -7.95 10.29 -4.70
C PRO A 302 -7.71 10.49 -6.19
N THR A 303 -8.33 11.51 -6.78
CA THR A 303 -7.89 12.02 -8.08
C THR A 303 -6.48 12.56 -7.91
N THR A 304 -5.48 11.83 -8.41
CA THR A 304 -4.09 12.28 -8.42
C THR A 304 -4.02 13.62 -9.16
N PHE A 305 -3.44 14.65 -8.54
CA PHE A 305 -3.08 15.92 -9.19
C PHE A 305 -1.92 15.70 -10.17
N PHE A 306 -2.11 14.87 -11.19
CA PHE A 306 -1.24 14.81 -12.34
C PHE A 306 -2.11 14.81 -13.59
N PRO A 307 -1.91 15.78 -14.50
CA PRO A 307 -2.71 15.91 -15.69
C PRO A 307 -2.66 14.60 -16.48
N GLU A 308 -3.80 14.20 -17.05
CA GLU A 308 -4.01 13.04 -17.95
C GLU A 308 -2.94 12.89 -19.06
N LYS A 309 -2.12 13.92 -19.29
CA LYS A 309 -0.98 13.91 -20.20
C LYS A 309 0.09 12.85 -19.91
N LEU A 310 0.13 12.22 -18.72
CA LEU A 310 0.99 11.05 -18.48
C LEU A 310 0.25 9.70 -18.58
N CYS A 311 -1.08 9.68 -18.50
CA CYS A 311 -1.90 8.49 -18.76
C CYS A 311 -2.02 8.17 -20.26
N ASN A 312 -1.81 9.16 -21.14
CA ASN A 312 -1.77 8.94 -22.59
C ASN A 312 -0.51 8.24 -23.12
N TYR A 313 0.36 7.73 -22.23
CA TYR A 313 1.47 6.84 -22.60
C TYR A 313 1.15 5.35 -22.39
N HIS A 314 -0.12 5.03 -22.12
CA HIS A 314 -0.66 3.69 -22.31
C HIS A 314 -1.08 3.50 -23.77
N VAL A 315 -0.09 3.34 -24.66
CA VAL A 315 -0.25 2.71 -25.98
C VAL A 315 0.76 1.58 -26.07
#